data_AF-A0A2T0B7K0-F1
#
_entry.id   AF-A0A2T0B7K0-F1
#
_cell.length_a   1.000
_cell.length_b   1.000
_cell.length_c   1.000
_cell.angle_alpha   90.00
_cell.angle_beta   90.00
_cell.angle_gamma   90.00
#
_symmetry.space_group_name_H-M   'P 1'
#
loop_
_entity.id
_entity.type
_entity.pdbx_description
1 polymer ?
#
loop_
_entity_poly.entity_id
_entity_poly.type
_entity_poly.pdbx_seq_one_letter_code
_entity_poly.pdbx_strand_id
1 'polypeptide(L)'
;MRENKKYNSCVNRAYYSLYQRILFKLDSLDLLDKVKVECRNQTEKPFKGSHEFTIEYFLDKGLSKKVLRPRVNTCAYNLKRLRHQADYKKDDMNEIDVNDAIKLAKLFKDLVK
;
A
#
# COMPACT_ATOMS: atom_id res chain seq x y z
N MET A 1 7.23 -18.98 19.48
CA MET A 1 7.22 -17.51 19.73
C MET A 1 8.11 -16.68 18.81
N ARG A 2 9.28 -17.14 18.31
CA ARG A 2 10.13 -16.32 17.42
C ARG A 2 9.68 -16.27 15.95
N GLU A 3 9.01 -17.31 15.44
CA GLU A 3 8.59 -17.40 14.04
C GLU A 3 7.45 -16.45 13.70
N ASN A 4 6.49 -16.33 14.61
CA ASN A 4 5.34 -15.45 14.47
C ASN A 4 5.70 -13.96 14.26
N LYS A 5 6.71 -13.45 14.98
CA LYS A 5 7.22 -12.08 14.76
C LYS A 5 7.87 -11.90 13.37
N LYS A 6 8.37 -12.98 12.74
CA LYS A 6 8.93 -12.93 11.38
C LYS A 6 7.82 -12.72 10.35
N TYR A 7 6.65 -13.34 10.55
CA TYR A 7 5.52 -13.22 9.63
C TYR A 7 4.94 -11.79 9.60
N ASN A 8 4.79 -11.13 10.75
CA ASN A 8 4.39 -9.72 10.79
C ASN A 8 5.40 -8.84 10.00
N SER A 9 6.70 -9.07 10.19
CA SER A 9 7.74 -8.34 9.46
C SER A 9 7.67 -8.59 7.95
N CYS A 10 7.40 -9.81 7.51
CA CYS A 10 7.22 -10.15 6.09
C CYS A 10 6.03 -9.41 5.47
N VAL A 11 4.89 -9.39 6.14
CA VAL A 11 3.69 -8.64 5.69
C VAL A 11 4.00 -7.15 5.60
N ASN A 12 4.67 -6.58 6.60
CA ASN A 12 5.07 -5.18 6.59
C ASN A 12 6.00 -4.87 5.40
N ARG A 13 7.00 -5.71 5.14
CA ARG A 13 7.89 -5.56 3.99
C ARG A 13 7.14 -5.64 2.66
N ALA A 14 6.18 -6.56 2.53
CA ALA A 14 5.34 -6.67 1.34
C ALA A 14 4.54 -5.37 1.11
N TYR A 15 3.93 -4.82 2.16
CA TYR A 15 3.22 -3.55 2.09
C TYR A 15 4.14 -2.38 1.70
N TYR A 16 5.30 -2.24 2.34
CA TYR A 16 6.24 -1.15 2.03
C TYR A 16 6.84 -1.27 0.64
N SER A 17 7.01 -2.48 0.10
CA SER A 17 7.44 -2.66 -1.29
C SER A 17 6.45 -2.07 -2.30
N LEU A 18 5.14 -2.23 -2.05
CA LEU A 18 4.08 -1.60 -2.82
C LEU A 18 4.13 -0.08 -2.64
N TYR A 19 4.20 0.40 -1.39
CA TYR A 19 4.16 1.83 -1.10
C TYR A 19 5.34 2.58 -1.71
N GLN A 20 6.56 2.04 -1.62
CA GLN A 20 7.74 2.61 -2.26
C GLN A 20 7.61 2.65 -3.79
N ARG A 21 7.00 1.63 -4.41
CA ARG A 21 6.73 1.66 -5.85
C ARG A 21 5.71 2.74 -6.24
N ILE A 22 4.70 2.97 -5.40
CA ILE A 22 3.78 4.11 -5.60
C ILE A 22 4.54 5.43 -5.53
N LEU A 23 5.35 5.64 -4.48
CA LEU A 23 6.13 6.86 -4.33
C LEU A 23 7.06 7.08 -5.52
N PHE A 24 7.77 6.03 -5.95
CA PHE A 24 8.63 6.08 -7.13
C PHE A 24 7.87 6.45 -8.42
N LYS A 25 6.67 5.90 -8.62
CA LYS A 25 5.85 6.24 -9.79
C LYS A 25 5.34 7.69 -9.73
N LEU A 26 4.92 8.16 -8.56
CA LEU A 26 4.53 9.56 -8.37
C LEU A 26 5.71 10.50 -8.59
N ASP A 27 6.89 10.13 -8.14
CA ASP A 27 8.14 10.87 -8.35
C ASP A 27 8.48 10.96 -9.84
N SER A 28 8.43 9.84 -10.56
CA SER A 28 8.66 9.79 -12.02
C SER A 28 7.66 10.59 -12.87
N LEU A 29 6.58 11.06 -12.26
CA LEU A 29 5.53 11.87 -12.88
C LEU A 29 5.51 13.31 -12.37
N ASP A 30 6.50 13.71 -11.55
CA ASP A 30 6.57 15.03 -10.88
C ASP A 30 5.31 15.32 -10.03
N LEU A 31 4.76 14.28 -9.42
CA LEU A 31 3.57 14.33 -8.55
C LEU A 31 3.89 14.14 -7.07
N LEU A 32 5.12 13.74 -6.72
CA LEU A 32 5.47 13.38 -5.34
C LEU A 32 5.34 14.56 -4.37
N ASP A 33 5.71 15.78 -4.77
CA ASP A 33 5.55 16.94 -3.89
C ASP A 33 4.11 17.46 -3.85
N LYS A 34 3.37 17.32 -4.95
CA LYS A 34 1.93 17.65 -4.99
C LYS A 34 1.15 16.81 -4.00
N VAL A 35 1.35 15.48 -4.01
CA VAL A 35 0.68 14.59 -3.05
C VAL A 35 1.03 14.92 -1.60
N LYS A 36 2.28 15.31 -1.29
CA LYS A 36 2.68 15.70 0.07
C LYS A 36 1.98 16.99 0.52
N VAL A 37 1.94 17.99 -0.35
CA VAL A 37 1.29 19.28 -0.07
C VAL A 37 -0.22 19.09 0.10
N GLU A 38 -0.87 18.40 -0.84
CA GLU A 38 -2.31 18.15 -0.78
C GLU A 38 -2.69 17.31 0.45
N CYS A 39 -1.87 16.31 0.82
CA CYS A 39 -2.08 15.54 2.05
C CYS A 39 -2.01 16.41 3.32
N ARG A 40 -1.10 17.38 3.38
CA ARG A 40 -0.97 18.30 4.52
C ARG A 40 -2.13 19.30 4.58
N ASN A 41 -2.63 19.69 3.41
CA ASN A 41 -3.70 20.67 3.27
C ASN A 41 -5.09 20.05 3.34
N GLN A 42 -5.21 18.73 3.56
CA GLN A 42 -6.51 18.11 3.78
C GLN A 42 -7.15 18.66 5.06
N THR A 43 -8.20 19.45 4.87
CA THR A 43 -9.05 20.01 5.93
C THR A 43 -10.33 19.21 6.17
N GLU A 44 -10.66 18.28 5.25
CA GLU A 44 -11.89 17.49 5.34
C GLU A 44 -11.80 16.40 6.42
N LYS A 45 -12.82 16.36 7.29
CA LYS A 45 -13.02 15.27 8.25
C LYS A 45 -13.93 14.19 7.63
N PRO A 46 -13.60 12.90 7.79
CA PRO A 46 -12.44 12.36 8.50
C PRO A 46 -11.16 12.34 7.67
N PHE A 47 -10.02 12.71 8.28
CA PHE A 47 -8.70 12.62 7.65
C PHE A 47 -8.34 11.15 7.38
N LYS A 48 -8.24 10.80 6.10
CA LYS A 48 -7.72 9.50 5.64
C LYS A 48 -6.21 9.56 5.77
N GLY A 49 -5.60 8.83 6.71
CA GLY A 49 -4.16 8.94 7.01
C GLY A 49 -3.24 8.98 5.78
N SER A 50 -2.05 9.58 5.90
CA SER A 50 -1.17 9.91 4.76
C SER A 50 -0.91 8.79 3.75
N HIS A 51 -0.80 7.55 4.22
CA HIS A 51 -0.64 6.38 3.36
C HIS A 51 -1.86 6.12 2.47
N GLU A 52 -3.06 6.24 3.02
CA GLU A 52 -4.32 6.07 2.29
C GLU A 52 -4.50 7.18 1.28
N PHE A 53 -4.26 8.43 1.68
CA PHE A 53 -4.25 9.56 0.76
C PHE A 53 -3.30 9.34 -0.42
N THR A 54 -2.06 8.93 -0.14
CA THR A 54 -1.05 8.68 -1.19
C THR A 54 -1.48 7.58 -2.16
N ILE A 55 -2.10 6.51 -1.65
CA ILE A 55 -2.61 5.40 -2.49
C ILE A 55 -3.77 5.89 -3.36
N GLU A 56 -4.74 6.61 -2.79
CA GLU A 56 -5.87 7.17 -3.55
C GLU A 56 -5.39 8.15 -4.63
N TYR A 57 -4.45 9.03 -4.28
CA TYR A 57 -3.83 9.96 -5.20
C TYR A 57 -3.13 9.25 -6.35
N PHE A 58 -2.39 8.19 -6.07
CA PHE A 58 -1.77 7.37 -7.11
C PHE A 58 -2.81 6.71 -8.01
N LEU A 59 -3.87 6.13 -7.47
CA LEU A 59 -4.92 5.51 -8.29
C LEU A 59 -5.62 6.54 -9.20
N ASP A 60 -5.81 7.78 -8.72
CA ASP A 60 -6.49 8.84 -9.46
C ASP A 60 -5.60 9.58 -10.45
N LYS A 61 -4.37 9.92 -10.06
CA LYS A 61 -3.46 10.79 -10.84
C LYS A 61 -2.26 10.04 -11.40
N GLY A 62 -1.66 9.13 -10.62
CA GLY A 62 -0.41 8.44 -10.99
C GLY A 62 -0.57 7.19 -11.86
N LEU A 63 -1.72 6.51 -11.79
CA LEU A 63 -1.96 5.28 -12.54
C LEU A 63 -2.42 5.62 -13.96
N SER A 64 -1.54 5.38 -14.93
CA SER A 64 -1.78 5.67 -16.36
C SER A 64 -2.91 4.81 -16.96
N LYS A 65 -2.93 3.50 -16.67
CA LYS A 65 -3.93 2.57 -17.20
C LYS A 65 -5.13 2.47 -16.26
N LYS A 66 -6.15 3.32 -16.47
CA LYS A 66 -7.37 3.35 -15.63
C LYS A 66 -8.14 2.04 -15.58
N VAL A 67 -8.09 1.24 -16.66
CA VAL A 67 -8.67 -0.12 -16.69
C VAL A 67 -8.08 -1.05 -15.62
N LEU A 68 -6.84 -0.81 -15.18
CA LEU A 68 -6.20 -1.59 -14.11
C LEU A 68 -6.58 -1.12 -12.71
N ARG A 69 -7.20 0.06 -12.57
CA ARG A 69 -7.51 0.69 -11.28
C ARG A 69 -8.23 -0.26 -10.30
N PRO A 70 -9.27 -1.03 -10.68
CA PRO A 70 -9.93 -1.95 -9.76
C PRO A 70 -8.95 -2.98 -9.17
N ARG A 71 -8.12 -3.60 -10.01
CA ARG A 71 -7.16 -4.64 -9.60
C ARG A 71 -6.03 -4.07 -8.73
N VAL A 72 -5.50 -2.90 -9.11
CA VAL A 72 -4.47 -2.19 -8.34
C VAL A 72 -5.02 -1.78 -6.98
N ASN A 73 -6.26 -1.27 -6.93
CA ASN A 73 -6.94 -0.92 -5.69
C ASN A 73 -7.15 -2.13 -4.78
N THR A 74 -7.61 -3.26 -5.31
CA THR A 74 -7.73 -4.51 -4.54
C THR A 74 -6.41 -4.93 -3.92
N CYS A 75 -5.30 -4.84 -4.65
CA CYS A 75 -3.97 -5.16 -4.11
C CYS A 75 -3.58 -4.22 -2.98
N ALA A 76 -3.71 -2.91 -3.19
CA ALA A 76 -3.34 -1.89 -2.20
C ALA A 76 -4.19 -1.98 -0.93
N TYR A 77 -5.51 -2.17 -1.08
CA TYR A 77 -6.44 -2.32 0.04
C TYR A 77 -6.12 -3.57 0.87
N ASN A 78 -5.97 -4.74 0.22
CA ASN A 78 -5.71 -5.99 0.93
C ASN A 78 -4.35 -5.98 1.63
N LEU A 79 -3.30 -5.42 1.01
CA LEU A 79 -2.00 -5.27 1.66
C LEU A 79 -2.04 -4.29 2.83
N LYS A 80 -2.75 -3.16 2.72
CA LYS A 80 -2.96 -2.23 3.84
C LYS A 80 -3.66 -2.93 5.00
N ARG A 81 -4.70 -3.72 4.71
CA ARG A 81 -5.45 -4.50 5.72
C ARG A 81 -4.52 -5.48 6.45
N LEU A 82 -3.74 -6.27 5.71
CA LEU A 82 -2.79 -7.23 6.28
C LEU A 82 -1.71 -6.53 7.12
N ARG A 83 -1.16 -5.41 6.65
CA ARG A 83 -0.19 -4.60 7.41
C ARG A 83 -0.79 -4.04 8.70
N HIS A 84 -2.02 -3.54 8.65
CA HIS A 84 -2.70 -3.08 9.87
C HIS A 84 -2.92 -4.22 10.87
N GLN A 85 -3.21 -5.43 10.41
CA GLN A 85 -3.29 -6.61 11.28
C GLN A 85 -1.92 -6.93 11.90
N ALA A 86 -0.87 -6.94 11.09
CA ALA A 86 0.50 -7.21 11.53
C ALA A 86 1.05 -6.20 12.56
N ASP A 87 0.65 -4.93 12.47
CA ASP A 87 1.11 -3.86 13.37
C ASP A 87 0.31 -3.76 14.67
N TYR A 88 -0.99 -4.07 14.66
CA TYR A 88 -1.90 -3.69 15.75
C TYR A 88 -2.73 -4.81 16.36
N LYS A 89 -2.87 -5.97 15.70
CA LYS A 89 -3.63 -7.09 16.30
C LYS A 89 -2.77 -7.86 17.28
N LYS A 90 -3.43 -8.41 18.31
CA LYS A 90 -2.81 -9.29 19.31
C LYS A 90 -2.43 -10.65 18.72
N ASP A 91 -3.19 -11.12 17.73
CA ASP A 91 -2.92 -12.37 17.04
C ASP A 91 -1.80 -12.17 16.03
N ASP A 92 -0.79 -13.03 16.09
CA ASP A 92 0.31 -13.02 15.15
C ASP A 92 -0.16 -13.45 13.76
N MET A 93 0.48 -12.90 12.72
CA MET A 93 0.26 -13.32 11.35
C MET A 93 0.74 -14.77 11.16
N ASN A 94 0.10 -15.50 10.25
CA ASN A 94 0.49 -16.87 9.91
C ASN A 94 1.07 -16.97 8.49
N GLU A 95 1.45 -18.18 8.08
CA GLU A 95 2.06 -18.44 6.78
C GLU A 95 1.12 -18.11 5.60
N ILE A 96 -0.19 -18.34 5.74
CA ILE A 96 -1.19 -18.01 4.71
C ILE A 96 -1.19 -16.50 4.47
N ASP A 97 -1.23 -15.71 5.54
CA ASP A 97 -1.24 -14.25 5.43
C ASP A 97 0.02 -13.71 4.74
N VAL A 98 1.18 -14.28 5.06
CA VAL A 98 2.46 -13.92 4.42
C VAL A 98 2.45 -14.27 2.94
N ASN A 99 2.01 -15.47 2.59
CA ASN A 99 1.92 -15.91 1.20
C ASN A 99 0.96 -15.04 0.40
N ASP A 100 -0.17 -14.64 0.99
CA ASP A 100 -1.12 -13.74 0.36
C ASP A 100 -0.54 -12.33 0.19
N ALA A 101 0.14 -11.80 1.21
CA ALA A 101 0.82 -10.51 1.09
C ALA A 101 1.88 -10.53 -0.03
N ILE A 102 2.68 -11.59 -0.14
CA ILE A 102 3.68 -11.74 -1.20
C ILE A 102 3.02 -11.82 -2.58
N LYS A 103 1.95 -12.62 -2.72
CA LYS A 103 1.20 -12.73 -3.99
C LYS A 103 0.63 -11.38 -4.42
N LEU A 104 0.02 -10.65 -3.49
CA LEU A 104 -0.55 -9.32 -3.75
C LEU A 104 0.54 -8.30 -4.13
N ALA A 105 1.70 -8.32 -3.46
CA ALA A 105 2.79 -7.40 -3.76
C ALA A 105 3.40 -7.69 -5.15
N LYS A 106 3.56 -8.96 -5.52
CA LYS A 106 3.99 -9.38 -6.85
C LYS A 106 2.98 -8.96 -7.93
N LEU A 107 1.70 -9.23 -7.72
CA LEU A 107 0.64 -8.82 -8.64
C LEU A 107 0.60 -7.30 -8.82
N PHE A 108 0.70 -6.54 -7.73
CA PHE A 108 0.77 -5.08 -7.79
C PHE A 108 1.97 -4.61 -8.64
N LYS A 109 3.16 -5.17 -8.38
CA LYS A 109 4.37 -4.86 -9.14
C LYS A 109 4.17 -5.08 -10.65
N ASP A 110 3.47 -6.17 -11.02
CA ASP A 110 3.21 -6.50 -12.42
C ASP A 110 2.16 -5.61 -13.09
N LEU A 111 1.18 -5.11 -12.33
CA LEU A 111 0.19 -4.16 -12.82
C LEU A 111 0.74 -2.73 -12.96
N VAL A 112 1.73 -2.37 -12.12
CA VAL A 112 2.32 -1.02 -12.02
C VAL A 112 3.76 -1.02 -12.58
N LYS A 113 3.92 -1.57 -13.79
CA LYS A 113 5.22 -1.57 -14.51
C LYS A 113 5.62 -0.18 -14.98
#